data_AF-A0A0J9UU58-F1
#
_entry.id   AF-A0A0J9UU58-F1
#
_cell.length_a   1.000
_cell.length_b   1.000
_cell.length_c   1.000
_cell.angle_alpha   90.00
_cell.angle_beta   90.00
_cell.angle_gamma   90.00
#
_symmetry.space_group_name_H-M   'P 1'
#
loop_
_entity.id
_entity.type
_entity.pdbx_description
1 polymer ?
#
loop_
_entity_poly.entity_id
_entity_poly.type
_entity_poly.pdbx_seq_one_letter_code
_entity_poly.pdbx_strand_id
1 'polypeptide(L)'
;MDLSLSQEINEWKLKYPFLEKIWSLFEDFSNDLIDVDSSLYVVCDDIAAGYPDKISEYTEFCKVLLKNLESVSVSENKSKFETEFENPEDYMDDSTRCINLNKWLYYYTKIHHVPDEFIKQVFSAMDELVTLWDNNIKYTKCFYESYRADYAEPEDIIKLLTFVDNDDVIQRILMSEHSSLYYSCFNYINECAKIYRKLNTSHCNATENSDKKYVNLCRDLGVFKTSYTSLYDIELLEGKVPHLDSPQLEDGAAESQIRDEQVPKTEDTDFLSNPLKSKITTAVTAGVGACGFLGFLYKFTPARDWFSARNRAAKASILLDDGPNEMLYNSPDSWNMESDNSEYNIGYHSTEDYKFE
;
A
#
# COMPACT_ATOMS: atom_id res chain seq x y z
N MET A 1 -5.84 12.57 15.88
CA MET A 1 -5.14 11.33 15.45
C MET A 1 -5.49 10.14 16.37
N ASP A 2 -5.96 9.02 15.80
CA ASP A 2 -6.25 7.77 16.52
C ASP A 2 -4.97 7.09 17.06
N LEU A 3 -5.03 6.58 18.30
CA LEU A 3 -3.91 5.97 19.01
C LEU A 3 -3.40 4.68 18.34
N SER A 4 -4.30 3.89 17.76
CA SER A 4 -3.94 2.59 17.17
C SER A 4 -3.16 2.77 15.86
N LEU A 5 -3.68 3.62 14.95
CA LEU A 5 -3.00 3.92 13.70
C LEU A 5 -1.68 4.69 13.92
N SER A 6 -1.66 5.61 14.89
CA SER A 6 -0.43 6.31 15.26
C SER A 6 0.66 5.35 15.75
N GLN A 7 0.30 4.31 16.50
CA GLN A 7 1.26 3.30 16.93
C GLN A 7 1.85 2.53 15.73
N GLU A 8 1.02 2.08 14.79
CA GLU A 8 1.49 1.38 13.58
C GLU A 8 2.45 2.26 12.76
N ILE A 9 2.10 3.54 12.55
CA ILE A 9 2.95 4.50 11.84
C ILE A 9 4.28 4.69 12.57
N ASN A 10 4.28 4.82 13.89
CA ASN A 10 5.50 4.98 14.68
C ASN A 10 6.42 3.75 14.60
N GLU A 11 5.86 2.54 14.61
CA GLU A 11 6.63 1.31 14.43
C GLU A 11 7.30 1.26 13.05
N TRP A 12 6.60 1.67 11.99
CA TRP A 12 7.18 1.75 10.65
C TRP A 12 8.24 2.84 10.52
N LYS A 13 8.05 4.01 11.14
CA LYS A 13 9.07 5.07 11.19
C LYS A 13 10.37 4.59 11.82
N LEU A 14 10.26 3.83 12.91
CA LEU A 14 11.43 3.26 13.59
C LEU A 14 12.12 2.18 12.74
N LYS A 15 11.34 1.34 12.06
CA LYS A 15 11.88 0.19 11.31
C LYS A 15 12.39 0.58 9.91
N TYR A 16 11.72 1.53 9.26
CA TYR A 16 12.00 1.99 7.89
C TYR A 16 12.07 3.52 7.84
N PRO A 17 13.05 4.14 8.52
CA PRO A 17 13.17 5.60 8.58
C PRO A 17 13.37 6.25 7.22
N PHE A 18 13.90 5.51 6.23
CA PHE A 18 14.08 6.02 4.86
C PHE A 18 12.77 6.23 4.08
N LEU A 19 11.64 5.70 4.56
CA LEU A 19 10.31 5.94 3.99
C LEU A 19 9.58 7.12 4.66
N GLU A 20 10.34 8.05 5.26
CA GLU A 20 9.82 9.22 6.00
C GLU A 20 8.73 9.98 5.24
N LYS A 21 8.87 10.16 3.93
CA LYS A 21 7.87 10.85 3.09
C LYS A 21 6.49 10.17 3.14
N ILE A 22 6.45 8.84 3.13
CA ILE A 22 5.20 8.08 3.21
C ILE A 22 4.57 8.26 4.59
N TRP A 23 5.38 8.12 5.63
CA TRP A 23 4.88 8.20 7.01
C TRP A 23 4.41 9.61 7.35
N SER A 24 5.07 10.64 6.83
CA SER A 24 4.62 12.03 6.92
C SER A 24 3.24 12.21 6.28
N LEU A 25 3.02 11.65 5.07
CA LEU A 25 1.71 11.69 4.43
C LEU A 25 0.63 10.99 5.26
N PHE A 26 0.95 9.84 5.84
CA PHE A 26 -0.02 9.10 6.67
C PHE A 26 -0.38 9.88 7.94
N GLU A 27 0.57 10.60 8.52
CA GLU A 27 0.29 11.51 9.63
C GLU A 27 -0.58 12.69 9.18
N ASP A 28 -0.28 13.31 8.04
CA ASP A 28 -1.07 14.40 7.47
C ASP A 28 -2.51 13.97 7.18
N PHE A 29 -2.70 12.76 6.65
CA PHE A 29 -4.00 12.16 6.43
C PHE A 29 -4.75 11.90 7.74
N SER A 30 -4.02 11.63 8.82
CA SER A 30 -4.59 11.33 10.14
C SER A 30 -4.75 12.57 11.04
N ASN A 31 -4.32 13.75 10.56
CA ASN A 31 -4.46 15.02 11.27
C ASN A 31 -5.91 15.49 11.28
N ASP A 32 -6.33 16.00 12.43
CA ASP A 32 -7.67 16.53 12.65
C ASP A 32 -7.91 17.78 11.77
N LEU A 33 -9.19 18.09 11.51
CA LEU A 33 -9.57 19.27 10.73
C LEU A 33 -9.28 20.54 11.54
N ILE A 34 -8.55 21.49 10.93
CA ILE A 34 -8.23 22.78 11.58
C ILE A 34 -9.35 23.81 11.35
N ASP A 35 -10.24 23.60 10.37
CA ASP A 35 -11.38 24.47 10.11
C ASP A 35 -12.64 23.67 9.74
N VAL A 36 -13.71 23.89 10.49
CA VAL A 36 -14.89 23.00 10.55
C VAL A 36 -16.05 23.50 9.69
N ASP A 37 -16.00 24.74 9.20
CA ASP A 37 -17.15 25.43 8.61
C ASP A 37 -17.02 25.61 7.09
N SER A 38 -16.72 24.51 6.38
CA SER A 38 -16.80 24.48 4.92
C SER A 38 -18.15 23.94 4.48
N SER A 39 -18.84 24.67 3.61
CA SER A 39 -20.08 24.21 2.98
C SER A 39 -19.90 22.91 2.19
N LEU A 40 -18.66 22.55 1.84
CA LEU A 40 -18.31 21.30 1.17
C LEU A 40 -18.57 20.06 2.04
N TYR A 41 -18.54 20.21 3.37
CA TYR A 41 -18.69 19.09 4.29
C TYR A 41 -20.14 18.71 4.59
N VAL A 42 -21.12 19.48 4.11
CA VAL A 42 -22.55 19.17 4.29
C VAL A 42 -22.90 17.80 3.69
N VAL A 43 -22.25 17.42 2.58
CA VAL A 43 -22.45 16.10 1.95
C VAL A 43 -22.12 14.93 2.89
N CYS A 44 -21.23 15.15 3.87
CA CYS A 44 -20.89 14.11 4.84
C CYS A 44 -22.05 13.77 5.78
N ASP A 45 -22.92 14.73 6.10
CA ASP A 45 -24.10 14.47 6.93
C ASP A 45 -25.09 13.57 6.18
N ASP A 46 -25.26 13.80 4.88
CA ASP A 46 -26.12 12.99 4.00
C ASP A 46 -25.58 11.56 3.83
N ILE A 47 -24.28 11.40 3.57
CA ILE A 47 -23.64 10.09 3.45
C ILE A 47 -23.71 9.32 4.77
N ALA A 48 -23.38 9.98 5.89
CA ALA A 48 -23.39 9.35 7.21
C ALA A 48 -24.79 8.99 7.71
N ALA A 49 -25.85 9.67 7.23
CA ALA A 49 -27.23 9.34 7.55
C ALA A 49 -27.63 7.89 7.13
N GLY A 50 -26.93 7.32 6.13
CA GLY A 50 -27.06 5.90 5.76
C GLY A 50 -26.58 4.92 6.84
N TYR A 51 -25.91 5.42 7.88
CA TYR A 51 -25.31 4.63 8.97
C TYR A 51 -25.70 5.20 10.35
N PRO A 52 -26.98 5.10 10.77
CA PRO A 52 -27.50 5.80 11.96
C PRO A 52 -26.73 5.51 13.25
N ASP A 53 -26.29 4.27 13.45
CA ASP A 53 -25.57 3.84 14.65
C ASP A 53 -24.15 4.44 14.75
N LYS A 54 -23.60 4.93 13.63
CA LYS A 54 -22.25 5.47 13.50
C LYS A 54 -22.21 6.88 12.93
N ILE A 55 -23.35 7.57 12.87
CA ILE A 55 -23.50 8.84 12.15
C ILE A 55 -22.41 9.85 12.53
N SER A 56 -22.16 10.08 13.83
CA SER A 56 -21.14 11.02 14.28
C SER A 56 -19.72 10.58 13.92
N GLU A 57 -19.41 9.29 14.00
CA GLU A 57 -18.09 8.74 13.64
C GLU A 57 -17.84 8.89 12.14
N TYR A 58 -18.85 8.58 11.34
CA TYR A 58 -18.76 8.58 9.88
C TYR A 58 -18.82 9.98 9.29
N THR A 59 -19.60 10.89 9.86
CA THR A 59 -19.55 12.32 9.49
C THR A 59 -18.12 12.84 9.64
N GLU A 60 -17.48 12.62 10.78
CA GLU A 60 -16.12 13.12 11.02
C GLU A 60 -15.09 12.44 10.11
N PHE A 61 -15.18 11.12 9.93
CA PHE A 61 -14.30 10.42 9.00
C PHE A 61 -14.49 10.87 7.55
N CYS A 62 -15.72 11.09 7.09
CA CYS A 62 -16.00 11.62 5.75
C CYS A 62 -15.32 12.97 5.53
N LYS A 63 -15.40 13.88 6.50
CA LYS A 63 -14.76 15.20 6.39
C LYS A 63 -13.23 15.09 6.30
N VAL A 64 -12.63 14.22 7.11
CA VAL A 64 -11.18 13.91 7.04
C VAL A 64 -10.82 13.35 5.67
N LEU A 65 -11.62 12.42 5.16
CA LEU A 65 -11.37 11.82 3.85
C LEU A 65 -11.53 12.82 2.70
N LEU A 66 -12.54 13.70 2.73
CA LEU A 66 -12.70 14.78 1.74
C LEU A 66 -11.50 15.74 1.76
N LYS A 67 -11.04 16.17 2.95
CA LYS A 67 -9.81 16.96 3.10
C LYS A 67 -8.61 16.26 2.45
N ASN A 68 -8.46 14.96 2.73
CA ASN A 68 -7.34 14.18 2.20
C ASN A 68 -7.44 14.04 0.67
N LEU A 69 -8.63 13.77 0.14
CA LEU A 69 -8.89 13.71 -1.30
C LEU A 69 -8.57 15.03 -2.00
N GLU A 70 -9.03 16.14 -1.44
CA GLU A 70 -8.67 17.48 -1.93
C GLU A 70 -7.13 17.66 -1.94
N SER A 71 -6.45 17.27 -0.87
CA SER A 71 -5.00 17.43 -0.74
C SER A 71 -4.19 16.59 -1.73
N VAL A 72 -4.69 15.44 -2.18
CA VAL A 72 -3.99 14.57 -3.14
C VAL A 72 -4.40 14.82 -4.59
N SER A 73 -5.57 15.44 -4.79
CA SER A 73 -6.14 15.68 -6.12
C SER A 73 -6.01 17.11 -6.63
N VAL A 74 -5.78 18.11 -5.77
CA VAL A 74 -5.68 19.52 -6.17
C VAL A 74 -4.24 19.99 -6.12
N SER A 75 -3.67 20.30 -7.29
CA SER A 75 -2.25 20.68 -7.36
C SER A 75 -1.94 22.06 -6.74
N GLU A 76 -2.94 22.93 -6.60
CA GLU A 76 -2.75 24.28 -6.01
C GLU A 76 -2.71 24.25 -4.47
N ASN A 77 -3.27 23.19 -3.87
CA ASN A 77 -3.27 22.96 -2.42
C ASN A 77 -2.02 22.22 -1.94
N LYS A 78 -1.03 22.03 -2.82
CA LYS A 78 0.28 21.48 -2.47
C LYS A 78 0.89 22.35 -1.38
N SER A 79 1.15 21.72 -0.24
CA SER A 79 1.49 22.44 0.97
C SER A 79 2.76 23.26 0.75
N LYS A 80 2.91 24.31 1.55
CA LYS A 80 4.10 25.16 1.62
C LYS A 80 5.42 24.37 1.79
N PHE A 81 5.36 23.11 2.24
CA PHE A 81 6.52 22.22 2.31
C PHE A 81 7.09 21.85 0.93
N GLU A 82 6.28 21.79 -0.13
CA GLU A 82 6.77 21.51 -1.49
C GLU A 82 7.47 22.73 -2.12
N THR A 83 7.17 23.93 -1.64
CA THR A 83 7.83 25.16 -2.11
C THR A 83 9.18 25.43 -1.44
N GLU A 84 9.54 24.68 -0.39
CA GLU A 84 10.81 24.84 0.34
C GLU A 84 11.89 23.81 -0.08
N PHE A 85 11.55 22.76 -0.83
CA PHE A 85 12.54 21.86 -1.42
C PHE A 85 12.94 22.36 -2.81
N GLU A 86 14.12 22.95 -2.91
CA GLU A 86 14.73 23.43 -4.17
C GLU A 86 15.07 22.30 -5.17
N ASN A 87 14.78 21.02 -4.85
CA ASN A 87 15.10 19.87 -5.68
C ASN A 87 13.86 19.23 -6.32
N PRO A 88 13.76 19.22 -7.66
CA PRO A 88 12.72 18.49 -8.40
C PRO A 88 12.63 16.99 -8.07
N GLU A 89 13.70 16.40 -7.54
CA GLU A 89 13.76 15.00 -7.11
C GLU A 89 12.93 14.69 -5.85
N ASP A 90 12.49 15.72 -5.11
CA ASP A 90 11.76 15.50 -3.86
C ASP A 90 10.24 15.53 -4.01
N TYR A 91 9.74 15.85 -5.19
CA TYR A 91 8.33 15.99 -5.51
C TYR A 91 7.62 14.63 -5.64
N MET A 92 6.51 14.47 -4.91
CA MET A 92 5.59 13.34 -5.09
C MET A 92 4.38 13.80 -5.90
N ASP A 93 4.15 13.18 -7.05
CA ASP A 93 3.04 13.54 -7.92
C ASP A 93 1.67 13.12 -7.35
N ASP A 94 0.61 13.71 -7.91
CA ASP A 94 -0.77 13.53 -7.46
C ASP A 94 -1.21 12.05 -7.51
N SER A 95 -0.76 11.28 -8.50
CA SER A 95 -1.06 9.85 -8.62
C SER A 95 -0.42 9.07 -7.48
N THR A 96 0.86 9.32 -7.20
CA THR A 96 1.58 8.66 -6.09
C THR A 96 0.98 9.02 -4.73
N ARG A 97 0.53 10.28 -4.54
CA ARG A 97 -0.19 10.68 -3.33
C ARG A 97 -1.53 9.94 -3.18
N CYS A 98 -2.29 9.81 -4.27
CA CYS A 98 -3.55 9.06 -4.28
C CYS A 98 -3.34 7.57 -3.96
N ILE A 99 -2.29 6.94 -4.51
CA ILE A 99 -1.91 5.56 -4.17
C ILE A 99 -1.65 5.44 -2.66
N ASN A 100 -0.89 6.38 -2.08
CA ASN A 100 -0.62 6.40 -0.65
C ASN A 100 -1.87 6.66 0.20
N LEU A 101 -2.82 7.47 -0.29
CA LEU A 101 -4.13 7.65 0.37
C LEU A 101 -4.91 6.32 0.43
N ASN A 102 -4.92 5.53 -0.65
CA ASN A 102 -5.56 4.22 -0.67
C ASN A 102 -4.88 3.22 0.29
N LYS A 103 -3.55 3.25 0.40
CA LYS A 103 -2.80 2.45 1.40
C LYS A 103 -3.16 2.87 2.82
N TRP A 104 -3.22 4.17 3.10
CA TRP A 104 -3.66 4.69 4.40
C TRP A 104 -5.10 4.26 4.73
N LEU A 105 -6.01 4.36 3.76
CA LEU A 105 -7.40 3.93 3.90
C LEU A 105 -7.51 2.45 4.27
N TYR A 106 -6.64 1.59 3.72
CA TYR A 106 -6.60 0.18 4.09
C TYR A 106 -6.28 0.01 5.59
N TYR A 107 -5.23 0.65 6.10
CA TYR A 107 -4.87 0.54 7.52
C TYR A 107 -5.94 1.16 8.44
N TYR A 108 -6.48 2.32 8.05
CA TYR A 108 -7.59 2.95 8.76
C TYR A 108 -8.82 2.02 8.84
N THR A 109 -9.24 1.44 7.71
CA THR A 109 -10.42 0.55 7.65
C THR A 109 -10.20 -0.79 8.32
N LYS A 110 -8.96 -1.29 8.39
CA LYS A 110 -8.59 -2.47 9.16
C LYS A 110 -8.85 -2.26 10.66
N ILE A 111 -8.59 -1.05 11.17
CA ILE A 111 -8.80 -0.68 12.58
C ILE A 111 -10.27 -0.34 12.84
N HIS A 112 -10.84 0.56 12.05
CA HIS A 112 -12.17 1.16 12.31
C HIS A 112 -13.33 0.42 11.64
N HIS A 113 -13.05 -0.56 10.78
CA HIS A 113 -14.04 -1.38 10.08
C HIS A 113 -15.04 -0.54 9.27
N VAL A 114 -14.57 0.54 8.63
CA VAL A 114 -15.41 1.36 7.74
C VAL A 114 -15.73 0.56 6.46
N PRO A 115 -17.02 0.47 6.04
CA PRO A 115 -17.41 -0.23 4.82
C PRO A 115 -16.85 0.42 3.55
N ASP A 116 -16.44 -0.41 2.58
CA ASP A 116 -15.99 0.08 1.27
C ASP A 116 -17.06 0.92 0.57
N GLU A 117 -18.34 0.61 0.77
CA GLU A 117 -19.45 1.35 0.16
C GLU A 117 -19.54 2.79 0.67
N PHE A 118 -19.30 3.01 1.96
CA PHE A 118 -19.21 4.35 2.53
C PHE A 118 -18.07 5.14 1.88
N ILE A 119 -16.89 4.53 1.75
CA ILE A 119 -15.72 5.18 1.16
C ILE A 119 -15.97 5.54 -0.30
N LYS A 120 -16.57 4.64 -1.09
CA LYS A 120 -16.97 4.91 -2.48
C LYS A 120 -17.90 6.11 -2.61
N GLN A 121 -18.85 6.27 -1.68
CA GLN A 121 -19.74 7.43 -1.67
C GLN A 121 -18.97 8.72 -1.41
N VAL A 122 -17.98 8.73 -0.50
CA VAL A 122 -17.14 9.90 -0.25
C VAL A 122 -16.28 10.27 -1.47
N PHE A 123 -15.67 9.28 -2.14
CA PHE A 123 -14.92 9.53 -3.38
C PHE A 123 -15.82 10.07 -4.50
N SER A 124 -17.03 9.53 -4.64
CA SER A 124 -18.00 9.99 -5.63
C SER A 124 -18.47 11.42 -5.32
N ALA A 125 -18.70 11.74 -4.04
CA ALA A 125 -19.03 13.10 -3.62
C ALA A 125 -17.89 14.07 -3.94
N MET A 126 -16.64 13.67 -3.77
CA MET A 126 -15.49 14.50 -4.18
C MET A 126 -15.50 14.78 -5.68
N ASP A 127 -15.73 13.76 -6.52
CA ASP A 127 -15.85 13.92 -7.98
C ASP A 127 -16.94 14.93 -8.35
N GLU A 128 -18.07 14.90 -7.64
CA GLU A 128 -19.18 15.84 -7.85
C GLU A 128 -18.84 17.26 -7.37
N LEU A 129 -18.24 17.41 -6.20
CA LEU A 129 -17.85 18.70 -5.63
C LEU A 129 -16.87 19.46 -6.52
N VAL A 130 -15.93 18.74 -7.16
CA VAL A 130 -14.96 19.33 -8.10
C VAL A 130 -15.64 20.01 -9.27
N THR A 131 -16.83 19.57 -9.68
CA THR A 131 -17.59 20.23 -10.78
C THR A 131 -18.07 21.63 -10.44
N LEU A 132 -18.06 22.00 -9.14
CA LEU A 132 -18.46 23.31 -8.64
C LEU A 132 -17.28 24.29 -8.53
N TRP A 133 -16.05 23.80 -8.72
CA TRP A 133 -14.84 24.60 -8.61
C TRP A 133 -14.57 25.43 -9.87
N ASP A 134 -13.73 26.48 -9.74
CA ASP A 134 -13.31 27.27 -10.89
C ASP A 134 -12.49 26.41 -11.86
N ASN A 135 -12.68 26.61 -13.18
CA ASN A 135 -12.02 25.87 -14.25
C ASN A 135 -10.48 26.02 -14.24
N ASN A 136 -9.95 26.98 -13.48
CA ASN A 136 -8.52 27.19 -13.31
C ASN A 136 -7.89 26.18 -12.33
N ILE A 137 -8.70 25.52 -11.50
CA ILE A 137 -8.19 24.53 -10.53
C ILE A 137 -7.81 23.26 -11.29
N LYS A 138 -6.51 22.94 -11.28
CA LYS A 138 -6.01 21.69 -11.83
C LYS A 138 -6.31 20.54 -10.87
N TYR A 139 -7.24 19.70 -11.29
CA TYR A 139 -7.69 18.51 -10.58
C TYR A 139 -7.18 17.22 -11.25
N THR A 140 -6.53 16.37 -10.45
CA THR A 140 -6.16 15.00 -10.83
C THR A 140 -7.07 14.04 -10.09
N LYS A 141 -7.90 13.30 -10.84
CA LYS A 141 -8.84 12.33 -10.26
C LYS A 141 -8.12 11.25 -9.46
N CYS A 142 -8.49 11.08 -8.20
CA CYS A 142 -8.02 9.99 -7.35
C CYS A 142 -9.05 8.86 -7.35
N PHE A 143 -8.64 7.67 -7.76
CA PHE A 143 -9.52 6.51 -7.79
C PHE A 143 -9.41 5.72 -6.50
N TYR A 144 -10.54 5.28 -5.97
CA TYR A 144 -10.57 4.42 -4.80
C TYR A 144 -10.22 2.98 -5.18
N GLU A 145 -9.26 2.41 -4.48
CA GLU A 145 -8.86 1.01 -4.55
C GLU A 145 -9.02 0.36 -3.18
N SER A 146 -9.84 -0.70 -3.10
CA SER A 146 -10.03 -1.42 -1.84
C SER A 146 -9.08 -2.60 -1.78
N TYR A 147 -7.94 -2.43 -1.11
CA TYR A 147 -7.00 -3.55 -0.88
C TYR A 147 -7.69 -4.75 -0.19
N ARG A 148 -8.66 -4.50 0.70
CA ARG A 148 -9.42 -5.56 1.36
C ARG A 148 -10.32 -6.34 0.40
N ALA A 149 -10.99 -5.65 -0.51
CA ALA A 149 -11.94 -6.28 -1.45
C ALA A 149 -11.25 -6.84 -2.68
N ASP A 150 -10.14 -6.25 -3.12
CA ASP A 150 -9.53 -6.50 -4.42
C ASP A 150 -8.26 -7.36 -4.37
N TYR A 151 -7.70 -7.64 -3.19
CA TYR A 151 -6.47 -8.42 -3.04
C TYR A 151 -6.60 -9.58 -2.05
N ALA A 152 -5.82 -10.63 -2.32
CA ALA A 152 -5.41 -11.60 -1.33
C ALA A 152 -4.12 -11.09 -0.65
N GLU A 153 -3.97 -11.32 0.65
CA GLU A 153 -2.79 -10.88 1.43
C GLU A 153 -2.47 -9.37 1.30
N PRO A 154 -3.43 -8.46 1.58
CA PRO A 154 -3.31 -7.03 1.32
C PRO A 154 -2.09 -6.35 1.99
N GLU A 155 -1.72 -6.75 3.20
CA GLU A 155 -0.58 -6.14 3.93
C GLU A 155 0.75 -6.45 3.24
N ASP A 156 0.91 -7.71 2.83
CA ASP A 156 2.11 -8.19 2.15
C ASP A 156 2.25 -7.47 0.79
N ILE A 157 1.17 -7.35 0.00
CA ILE A 157 1.23 -6.66 -1.29
C ILE A 157 1.40 -5.14 -1.16
N ILE A 158 0.74 -4.49 -0.18
CA ILE A 158 0.96 -3.05 0.09
C ILE A 158 2.44 -2.80 0.38
N LYS A 159 3.08 -3.67 1.16
CA LYS A 159 4.51 -3.54 1.45
C LYS A 159 5.37 -3.66 0.20
N LEU A 160 5.07 -4.61 -0.70
CA LEU A 160 5.80 -4.75 -1.96
C LEU A 160 5.56 -3.58 -2.91
N LEU A 161 4.34 -3.06 -2.99
CA LEU A 161 4.04 -1.88 -3.83
C LEU A 161 4.67 -0.61 -3.26
N THR A 162 4.82 -0.50 -1.94
CA THR A 162 5.61 0.57 -1.33
C THR A 162 7.09 0.50 -1.72
N PHE A 163 7.66 -0.69 -1.93
CA PHE A 163 9.00 -0.80 -2.51
C PHE A 163 9.01 -0.22 -3.93
N VAL A 164 8.04 -0.59 -4.76
CA VAL A 164 7.95 -0.14 -6.16
C VAL A 164 7.85 1.38 -6.24
N ASP A 165 7.00 1.99 -5.42
CA ASP A 165 6.77 3.44 -5.44
C ASP A 165 7.97 4.26 -4.89
N ASN A 166 9.00 3.61 -4.35
CA ASN A 166 10.14 4.26 -3.70
C ASN A 166 11.47 3.61 -4.13
N ASP A 167 11.49 2.98 -5.31
CA ASP A 167 12.64 2.24 -5.79
C ASP A 167 13.86 3.14 -6.05
N ASP A 168 13.64 4.40 -6.42
CA ASP A 168 14.66 5.44 -6.59
C ASP A 168 15.35 5.80 -5.25
N VAL A 169 14.58 5.97 -4.18
CA VAL A 169 15.08 6.26 -2.83
C VAL A 169 15.86 5.05 -2.32
N ILE A 170 15.31 3.85 -2.53
CA ILE A 170 15.95 2.59 -2.16
C ILE A 170 17.28 2.43 -2.89
N GLN A 171 17.29 2.59 -4.22
CA GLN A 171 18.49 2.53 -5.04
C GLN A 171 19.56 3.49 -4.54
N ARG A 172 19.20 4.76 -4.33
CA ARG A 172 20.10 5.82 -3.86
C ARG A 172 20.77 5.46 -2.53
N ILE A 173 20.01 4.90 -1.60
CA ILE A 173 20.52 4.49 -0.28
C ILE A 173 21.47 3.30 -0.41
N LEU A 174 21.14 2.30 -1.22
CA LEU A 174 22.00 1.12 -1.41
C LEU A 174 23.32 1.44 -2.11
N MET A 175 23.32 2.44 -3.00
CA MET A 175 24.54 2.93 -3.66
C MET A 175 25.44 3.73 -2.70
N SER A 176 24.92 4.17 -1.55
CA SER A 176 25.65 4.92 -0.54
C SER A 176 25.93 4.08 0.70
N GLU A 177 27.00 3.28 0.67
CA GLU A 177 27.42 2.36 1.77
C GLU A 177 27.59 3.05 3.14
N HIS A 178 27.87 4.36 3.16
CA HIS A 178 28.02 5.14 4.39
C HIS A 178 26.72 5.79 4.89
N SER A 179 25.59 5.52 4.23
CA SER A 179 24.29 6.03 4.69
C SER A 179 23.93 5.37 6.02
N SER A 180 23.55 6.19 7.01
CA SER A 180 23.00 5.69 8.28
C SER A 180 21.70 4.89 8.07
N LEU A 181 21.05 5.03 6.91
CA LEU A 181 19.82 4.34 6.53
C LEU A 181 20.08 2.99 5.82
N TYR A 182 21.32 2.72 5.40
CA TYR A 182 21.68 1.55 4.57
C TYR A 182 21.15 0.25 5.15
N TYR A 183 21.43 -0.03 6.42
CA TYR A 183 21.04 -1.29 7.07
C TYR A 183 19.51 -1.45 7.16
N SER A 184 18.78 -0.37 7.49
CA SER A 184 17.32 -0.40 7.53
C SER A 184 16.70 -0.65 6.15
N CYS A 185 17.29 -0.06 5.10
CA CYS A 185 16.89 -0.25 3.72
C CYS A 185 17.17 -1.68 3.24
N PHE A 186 18.40 -2.17 3.44
CA PHE A 186 18.79 -3.54 3.09
C PHE A 186 17.89 -4.59 3.78
N ASN A 187 17.58 -4.41 5.06
CA ASN A 187 16.65 -5.29 5.78
C ASN A 187 15.24 -5.27 5.17
N TYR A 188 14.74 -4.09 4.82
CA TYR A 188 13.44 -3.96 4.17
C TYR A 188 13.39 -4.71 2.82
N ILE A 189 14.45 -4.62 2.01
CA ILE A 189 14.57 -5.35 0.73
C ILE A 189 14.56 -6.86 0.95
N ASN A 190 15.29 -7.35 1.95
CA ASN A 190 15.32 -8.77 2.31
C ASN A 190 13.92 -9.26 2.73
N GLU A 191 13.19 -8.46 3.51
CA GLU A 191 11.82 -8.77 3.89
C GLU A 191 10.89 -8.79 2.67
N CYS A 192 11.02 -7.83 1.74
CA CYS A 192 10.25 -7.82 0.50
C CYS A 192 10.54 -9.06 -0.37
N ALA A 193 11.80 -9.46 -0.52
CA ALA A 193 12.16 -10.68 -1.23
C ALA A 193 11.59 -11.95 -0.55
N LYS A 194 11.60 -12.02 0.78
CA LYS A 194 10.97 -13.12 1.55
C LYS A 194 9.45 -13.17 1.30
N ILE A 195 8.77 -12.02 1.33
CA ILE A 195 7.32 -11.90 1.07
C ILE A 195 6.99 -12.31 -0.38
N TYR A 196 7.75 -11.81 -1.36
CA TYR A 196 7.56 -12.16 -2.77
C TYR A 196 7.62 -13.68 -2.98
N ARG A 197 8.65 -14.36 -2.45
CA ARG A 197 8.80 -15.81 -2.58
C ARG A 197 7.62 -16.57 -1.98
N LYS A 198 7.17 -16.14 -0.79
CA LYS A 198 5.99 -16.70 -0.12
C LYS A 198 4.77 -16.59 -1.02
N LEU A 199 4.40 -15.37 -1.43
CA LEU A 199 3.21 -15.10 -2.22
C LEU A 199 3.25 -15.77 -3.60
N ASN A 200 4.40 -15.70 -4.29
CA ASN A 200 4.55 -16.31 -5.61
C ASN A 200 4.33 -17.83 -5.53
N THR A 201 4.88 -18.47 -4.50
CA THR A 201 4.74 -19.92 -4.29
C THR A 201 3.32 -20.31 -3.88
N SER A 202 2.69 -19.55 -2.98
CA SER A 202 1.37 -19.91 -2.45
C SER A 202 0.21 -19.57 -3.37
N HIS A 203 0.36 -18.54 -4.23
CA HIS A 203 -0.77 -17.94 -4.95
C HIS A 203 -0.60 -17.87 -6.47
N CYS A 204 0.63 -17.79 -6.98
CA CYS A 204 0.88 -17.51 -8.41
C CYS A 204 1.52 -18.66 -9.19
N ASN A 205 2.02 -19.70 -8.50
CA ASN A 205 2.68 -20.85 -9.13
C ASN A 205 1.73 -21.98 -9.58
N ALA A 206 0.42 -21.89 -9.31
CA ALA A 206 -0.59 -22.87 -9.73
C ALA A 206 -1.46 -22.34 -10.88
N THR A 207 -2.14 -23.24 -11.60
CA THR A 207 -3.11 -22.94 -12.68
C THR A 207 -3.92 -21.68 -12.43
N GLU A 208 -4.03 -20.81 -13.44
CA GLU A 208 -4.69 -19.49 -13.38
C GLU A 208 -5.92 -19.50 -12.46
N ASN A 209 -5.79 -18.87 -11.29
CA ASN A 209 -6.89 -18.69 -10.37
C ASN A 209 -7.82 -17.62 -10.95
N SER A 210 -9.08 -17.94 -11.19
CA SER A 210 -10.06 -17.00 -11.75
C SER A 210 -10.61 -16.00 -10.72
N ASP A 211 -10.31 -16.17 -9.43
CA ASP A 211 -10.69 -15.21 -8.40
C ASP A 211 -9.87 -13.92 -8.57
N LYS A 212 -10.60 -12.81 -8.79
CA LYS A 212 -10.07 -11.46 -9.01
C LYS A 212 -8.99 -11.08 -8.00
N LYS A 213 -9.11 -11.49 -6.74
CA LYS A 213 -8.13 -11.17 -5.69
C LYS A 213 -6.74 -11.71 -5.96
N TYR A 214 -6.68 -12.95 -6.45
CA TYR A 214 -5.43 -13.61 -6.77
C TYR A 214 -4.90 -13.14 -8.12
N VAL A 215 -5.78 -12.85 -9.09
CA VAL A 215 -5.39 -12.23 -10.36
C VAL A 215 -4.69 -10.89 -10.12
N ASN A 216 -5.31 -10.00 -9.34
CA ASN A 216 -4.75 -8.71 -8.98
C ASN A 216 -3.43 -8.86 -8.20
N LEU A 217 -3.41 -9.74 -7.18
CA LEU A 217 -2.20 -10.03 -6.41
C LEU A 217 -1.04 -10.45 -7.32
N CYS A 218 -1.25 -11.42 -8.21
CA CYS A 218 -0.18 -11.97 -9.04
C CYS A 218 0.28 -11.00 -10.14
N ARG A 219 -0.63 -10.18 -10.68
CA ARG A 219 -0.27 -9.09 -11.60
C ARG A 219 0.69 -8.11 -10.92
N ASP A 220 0.33 -7.64 -9.74
CA ASP A 220 1.09 -6.61 -9.02
C ASP A 220 2.38 -7.18 -8.41
N LEU A 221 2.39 -8.48 -8.09
CA LEU A 221 3.60 -9.22 -7.76
C LEU A 221 4.60 -9.25 -8.93
N GLY A 222 4.11 -9.29 -10.17
CA GLY A 222 4.92 -9.17 -11.38
C GLY A 222 5.52 -7.76 -11.56
N VAL A 223 4.77 -6.72 -11.20
CA VAL A 223 5.27 -5.33 -11.16
C VAL A 223 6.43 -5.22 -10.16
N PHE A 224 6.23 -5.72 -8.95
CA PHE A 224 7.30 -5.79 -7.94
C PHE A 224 8.52 -6.55 -8.46
N LYS A 225 8.33 -7.73 -9.06
CA LYS A 225 9.43 -8.53 -9.63
C LYS A 225 10.26 -7.70 -10.61
N THR A 226 9.59 -6.93 -11.47
CA THR A 226 10.24 -6.13 -12.51
C THR A 226 11.08 -4.99 -11.93
N SER A 227 10.54 -4.23 -10.99
CA SER A 227 11.28 -3.17 -10.28
C SER A 227 12.46 -3.76 -9.48
N TYR A 228 12.23 -4.87 -8.77
CA TYR A 228 13.28 -5.55 -8.01
C TYR A 228 14.41 -6.09 -8.88
N THR A 229 14.10 -6.73 -10.01
CA THR A 229 15.12 -7.21 -10.96
C THR A 229 15.90 -6.04 -11.55
N SER A 230 15.24 -4.93 -11.87
CA SER A 230 15.91 -3.73 -12.35
C SER A 230 16.92 -3.18 -11.34
N LEU A 231 16.58 -3.21 -10.04
CA LEU A 231 17.48 -2.85 -8.95
C LEU A 231 18.64 -3.85 -8.81
N TYR A 232 18.36 -5.16 -8.92
CA TYR A 232 19.36 -6.23 -8.82
C TYR A 232 20.39 -6.19 -9.96
N ASP A 233 19.97 -5.84 -11.18
CA ASP A 233 20.82 -5.81 -12.37
C ASP A 233 21.75 -4.58 -12.42
N ILE A 234 21.68 -3.68 -11.45
CA ILE A 234 22.60 -2.55 -11.32
C ILE A 234 23.97 -3.08 -10.89
N GLU A 235 24.98 -2.92 -11.75
CA GLU A 235 26.36 -3.37 -11.51
C GLU A 235 26.94 -2.90 -10.16
N LEU A 236 26.65 -1.67 -9.75
CA LEU A 236 27.10 -1.10 -8.47
C LEU A 236 26.43 -1.72 -7.23
N LEU A 237 25.37 -2.50 -7.42
CA LEU A 237 24.61 -3.20 -6.39
C LEU A 237 24.84 -4.72 -6.42
N GLU A 238 25.74 -5.21 -7.28
CA GLU A 238 26.08 -6.63 -7.35
C GLU A 238 26.52 -7.15 -5.97
N GLY A 239 25.92 -8.27 -5.54
CA GLY A 239 26.16 -8.86 -4.21
C GLY A 239 25.48 -8.15 -3.02
N LYS A 240 24.91 -6.94 -3.21
CA LYS A 240 24.18 -6.19 -2.17
C LYS A 240 22.68 -6.41 -2.19
N VAL A 241 22.12 -6.85 -3.31
CA VAL A 241 20.69 -7.21 -3.42
C VAL A 241 20.61 -8.71 -3.64
N PRO A 242 19.87 -9.47 -2.82
CA PRO A 242 19.77 -10.91 -3.05
C PRO A 242 18.90 -11.20 -4.28
N HIS A 243 19.28 -12.18 -5.09
CA HIS A 243 18.43 -12.61 -6.20
C HIS A 243 17.09 -13.17 -5.68
N LEU A 244 15.98 -12.86 -6.36
CA LEU A 244 14.65 -13.32 -5.94
C LEU A 244 14.52 -14.85 -5.90
N ASP A 245 15.27 -15.56 -6.73
CA ASP A 245 15.28 -17.03 -6.74
C ASP A 245 16.37 -17.65 -5.83
N SER A 246 17.17 -16.82 -5.13
CA SER A 246 18.15 -17.36 -4.19
C SER A 246 17.48 -18.13 -3.04
N PRO A 247 18.00 -19.31 -2.65
CA PRO A 247 17.55 -20.02 -1.46
C PRO A 247 17.61 -19.11 -0.24
N GLN A 248 16.67 -19.27 0.70
CA GLN A 248 16.66 -18.47 1.93
C GLN A 248 18.00 -18.61 2.65
N LEU A 249 18.68 -17.49 2.89
CA LEU A 249 19.66 -17.43 3.97
C LEU A 249 18.84 -17.47 5.27
N GLU A 250 18.86 -18.60 5.95
CA GLU A 250 18.39 -18.68 7.34
C GLU A 250 19.09 -17.59 8.16
N ASP A 251 18.37 -16.99 9.11
CA ASP A 251 18.65 -15.74 9.85
C ASP A 251 20.01 -15.63 10.58
N GLY A 252 20.98 -16.52 10.34
CA GLY A 252 22.32 -16.48 10.92
C GLY A 252 23.46 -16.08 9.97
N ALA A 253 23.24 -15.95 8.66
CA ALA A 253 24.34 -15.75 7.71
C ALA A 253 24.67 -14.27 7.38
N ALA A 254 23.71 -13.36 7.53
CA ALA A 254 23.94 -11.93 7.24
C ALA A 254 24.91 -11.26 8.23
N GLU A 255 24.96 -11.73 9.48
CA GLU A 255 25.95 -11.25 10.46
C GLU A 255 27.37 -11.77 10.18
N SER A 256 27.50 -12.92 9.51
CA SER A 256 28.78 -13.58 9.25
C SER A 256 29.53 -13.00 8.06
N GLN A 257 28.84 -12.44 7.05
CA GLN A 257 29.51 -12.00 5.82
C GLN A 257 30.13 -10.60 5.95
N ILE A 258 29.68 -9.78 6.90
CA ILE A 258 30.15 -8.39 7.04
C ILE A 258 31.26 -8.25 8.10
N ARG A 259 31.37 -9.19 9.05
CA ARG A 259 32.40 -9.12 10.10
C ARG A 259 33.82 -9.31 9.58
N ASP A 260 33.99 -9.94 8.42
CA ASP A 260 35.31 -10.23 7.84
C ASP A 260 35.92 -9.05 7.03
N GLU A 261 35.15 -8.01 6.68
CA GLU A 261 35.66 -6.85 5.92
C GLU A 261 36.12 -5.66 6.78
N GLN A 262 35.94 -5.69 8.10
CA GLN A 262 36.39 -4.61 9.00
C GLN A 262 37.67 -4.91 9.79
N VAL A 263 38.52 -5.84 9.35
CA VAL A 263 39.85 -6.04 9.95
C VAL A 263 40.94 -5.46 9.04
N PRO A 264 41.48 -4.27 9.32
CA PRO A 264 42.74 -3.84 8.72
C PRO A 264 43.86 -4.76 9.20
N LYS A 265 44.48 -5.49 8.27
CA LYS A 265 45.78 -6.14 8.52
C LYS A 265 46.88 -5.09 8.50
N THR A 266 47.45 -4.78 9.66
CA THR A 266 48.79 -4.18 9.75
C THR A 266 49.52 -4.76 10.96
N GLU A 267 50.66 -5.42 10.68
CA GLU A 267 51.63 -5.89 11.66
C GLU A 267 52.47 -4.73 12.23
N ASP A 268 52.72 -4.86 13.54
CA ASP A 268 53.82 -4.38 14.38
C ASP A 268 54.33 -2.93 14.34
N THR A 269 54.14 -2.22 15.46
CA THR A 269 55.27 -1.86 16.33
C THR A 269 54.81 -1.54 17.77
N ASP A 270 55.52 -2.15 18.73
CA ASP A 270 55.50 -1.92 20.18
C ASP A 270 55.43 -0.45 20.59
N PHE A 271 54.74 -0.10 21.68
CA PHE A 271 55.26 0.80 22.73
C PHE A 271 54.36 0.80 23.99
N LEU A 272 54.90 0.17 25.04
CA LEU A 272 54.73 0.43 26.48
C LEU A 272 53.39 0.17 27.20
N SER A 273 53.39 -0.94 27.92
CA SER A 273 52.66 -1.25 29.14
C SER A 273 52.84 -0.20 30.26
N ASN A 274 51.74 0.23 30.88
CA ASN A 274 51.56 0.05 32.34
C ASN A 274 50.10 0.20 32.83
N PRO A 275 49.73 -0.46 33.94
CA PRO A 275 48.35 -0.65 34.40
C PRO A 275 48.00 0.24 35.61
N LEU A 276 46.73 0.66 35.77
CA LEU A 276 46.14 0.89 37.11
C LEU A 276 44.62 1.15 37.15
N LYS A 277 43.93 0.33 37.97
CA LYS A 277 42.84 0.63 38.94
C LYS A 277 41.56 1.37 38.49
N SER A 278 40.42 0.69 38.65
CA SER A 278 39.53 0.87 39.82
C SER A 278 38.50 -0.29 39.87
N LYS A 279 38.57 -1.18 40.87
CA LYS A 279 37.67 -1.25 42.05
C LYS A 279 36.19 -0.99 41.77
N ILE A 280 35.39 -2.05 41.68
CA ILE A 280 34.01 -2.06 42.20
C ILE A 280 33.82 -3.31 43.06
N THR A 281 33.34 -3.05 44.27
CA THR A 281 33.21 -3.94 45.42
C THR A 281 31.87 -4.66 45.39
N THR A 282 31.88 -5.97 45.71
CA THR A 282 30.68 -6.75 46.02
C THR A 282 30.20 -6.46 47.45
N ALA A 283 28.91 -6.16 47.63
CA ALA A 283 28.21 -6.26 48.91
C ALA A 283 26.74 -6.65 48.68
N VAL A 284 26.20 -7.46 49.60
CA VAL A 284 25.03 -8.33 49.47
C VAL A 284 23.86 -7.81 50.33
N THR A 285 22.62 -7.99 49.81
CA THR A 285 21.29 -8.07 50.46
C THR A 285 20.67 -6.93 51.29
N ALA A 286 19.53 -6.43 50.78
CA ALA A 286 18.17 -6.47 51.37
C ALA A 286 17.23 -5.84 50.31
N GLY A 287 16.27 -6.52 49.67
CA GLY A 287 15.04 -7.07 50.23
C GLY A 287 13.86 -6.21 49.75
N VAL A 288 12.80 -6.87 49.25
CA VAL A 288 11.44 -6.36 48.93
C VAL A 288 11.19 -5.90 47.48
N GLY A 289 10.29 -6.61 46.77
CA GLY A 289 9.39 -5.98 45.80
C GLY A 289 9.31 -6.52 44.36
N ALA A 290 9.35 -7.84 44.11
CA ALA A 290 9.00 -8.40 42.80
C ALA A 290 7.51 -8.78 42.72
N CYS A 291 6.68 -7.90 42.18
CA CYS A 291 5.31 -8.11 41.67
C CYS A 291 5.03 -6.93 40.71
N GLY A 292 4.55 -7.06 39.47
CA GLY A 292 4.21 -8.20 38.65
C GLY A 292 3.80 -7.69 37.26
N PHE A 293 4.12 -8.43 36.21
CA PHE A 293 3.56 -8.24 34.87
C PHE A 293 3.36 -9.61 34.21
N LEU A 294 2.57 -10.47 34.86
CA LEU A 294 2.07 -11.72 34.29
C LEU A 294 0.55 -11.82 34.43
N GLY A 295 -0.15 -10.88 33.80
CA GLY A 295 -1.58 -11.01 33.56
C GLY A 295 -1.88 -10.36 32.23
N PHE A 296 -2.13 -11.16 31.19
CA PHE A 296 -3.16 -10.96 30.15
C PHE A 296 -3.17 -12.02 29.02
N LEU A 297 -2.59 -13.21 29.21
CA LEU A 297 -2.81 -14.34 28.27
C LEU A 297 -3.76 -15.42 28.81
N TYR A 298 -4.80 -15.02 29.55
CA TYR A 298 -5.87 -15.93 29.98
C TYR A 298 -7.26 -15.40 29.58
N LYS A 299 -7.54 -15.49 28.27
CA LYS A 299 -8.84 -15.42 27.55
C LYS A 299 -8.47 -14.99 26.13
N PHE A 300 -8.48 -15.82 25.09
CA PHE A 300 -9.57 -16.66 24.65
C PHE A 300 -9.01 -17.82 23.82
N THR A 301 -9.18 -19.04 24.32
CA THR A 301 -9.30 -20.22 23.46
C THR A 301 -10.31 -21.14 24.12
N PRO A 302 -11.45 -21.36 23.47
CA PRO A 302 -11.98 -22.70 23.44
C PRO A 302 -12.19 -23.09 21.98
N ALA A 303 -11.30 -23.96 21.51
CA ALA A 303 -11.61 -24.81 20.39
C ALA A 303 -12.66 -25.84 20.82
N ARG A 304 -13.59 -26.08 19.89
CA ARG A 304 -14.30 -27.34 19.62
C ARG A 304 -15.69 -27.50 20.25
N ASP A 305 -16.71 -27.48 19.40
CA ASP A 305 -17.46 -28.71 19.15
C ASP A 305 -18.04 -28.77 17.74
N TRP A 306 -18.11 -30.00 17.23
CA TRP A 306 -18.28 -30.41 15.85
C TRP A 306 -19.61 -31.18 15.72
N PHE A 307 -20.29 -30.98 14.58
CA PHE A 307 -21.28 -31.84 13.90
C PHE A 307 -22.76 -31.80 14.33
N SER A 308 -23.60 -31.24 13.45
CA SER A 308 -24.41 -31.98 12.44
C SER A 308 -25.80 -31.38 12.26
N ALA A 309 -26.18 -31.11 11.00
CA ALA A 309 -27.51 -31.46 10.47
C ALA A 309 -27.57 -31.18 8.96
N ARG A 310 -28.16 -32.14 8.26
CA ARG A 310 -28.25 -32.33 6.83
C ARG A 310 -29.62 -31.85 6.33
N ASN A 311 -29.63 -31.20 5.16
CA ASN A 311 -30.74 -30.96 4.22
C ASN A 311 -32.19 -30.81 4.71
N ARG A 312 -32.84 -29.71 4.32
CA ARG A 312 -34.22 -29.71 3.79
C ARG A 312 -34.46 -28.56 2.81
N ALA A 313 -35.11 -28.93 1.70
CA ALA A 313 -35.49 -28.10 0.58
C ALA A 313 -36.87 -27.43 0.76
N ALA A 314 -37.13 -26.44 -0.11
CA ALA A 314 -38.42 -25.83 -0.51
C ALA A 314 -39.12 -24.98 0.57
N LYS A 315 -39.59 -23.74 0.34
CA LYS A 315 -40.51 -23.28 -0.72
C LYS A 315 -40.58 -21.74 -0.75
N ALA A 316 -40.96 -21.21 -1.90
CA ALA A 316 -41.10 -19.80 -2.26
C ALA A 316 -42.19 -19.00 -1.50
N SER A 317 -42.04 -17.66 -1.51
CA SER A 317 -43.15 -16.73 -1.70
C SER A 317 -42.70 -15.58 -2.61
N ILE A 318 -43.44 -15.44 -3.70
CA ILE A 318 -43.37 -14.45 -4.79
C ILE A 318 -44.27 -13.27 -4.40
N LEU A 319 -43.89 -12.04 -4.73
CA LEU A 319 -44.75 -10.89 -5.09
C LEU A 319 -43.80 -9.84 -5.77
N LEU A 320 -43.57 -9.94 -7.08
CA LEU A 320 -44.19 -9.20 -8.21
C LEU A 320 -43.82 -7.70 -8.24
N ASP A 321 -42.97 -7.23 -9.16
CA ASP A 321 -43.21 -6.86 -10.60
C ASP A 321 -43.41 -5.32 -10.67
N ASP A 322 -42.82 -4.47 -11.52
CA ASP A 322 -42.38 -4.46 -12.93
C ASP A 322 -41.26 -3.37 -13.04
N GLY A 323 -40.13 -3.50 -13.73
CA GLY A 323 -39.97 -3.43 -15.20
C GLY A 323 -38.65 -2.70 -15.56
N PRO A 324 -38.11 -2.85 -16.80
CA PRO A 324 -36.68 -3.13 -17.02
C PRO A 324 -35.86 -1.99 -17.65
N ASN A 325 -34.53 -2.06 -17.50
CA ASN A 325 -33.57 -1.57 -18.51
C ASN A 325 -32.37 -2.53 -18.57
N GLU A 326 -32.33 -3.29 -19.65
CA GLU A 326 -31.21 -4.12 -20.08
C GLU A 326 -30.12 -3.21 -20.67
N MET A 327 -28.86 -3.35 -20.24
CA MET A 327 -27.66 -3.21 -21.09
C MET A 327 -26.48 -3.89 -20.38
N LEU A 328 -26.37 -5.21 -20.56
CA LEU A 328 -25.17 -5.98 -20.23
C LEU A 328 -24.27 -6.01 -21.48
N TYR A 329 -23.16 -5.29 -21.46
CA TYR A 329 -22.08 -5.50 -22.44
C TYR A 329 -21.16 -6.59 -21.91
N ASN A 330 -21.30 -7.79 -22.49
CA ASN A 330 -20.27 -8.82 -22.47
C ASN A 330 -19.21 -8.44 -23.51
N SER A 331 -17.94 -8.38 -23.11
CA SER A 331 -16.78 -8.36 -24.01
C SER A 331 -16.15 -9.75 -24.01
N PRO A 332 -16.12 -10.48 -25.15
CA PRO A 332 -15.40 -11.73 -25.25
C PRO A 332 -14.03 -11.51 -25.89
N ASP A 333 -12.97 -11.91 -25.19
CA ASP A 333 -11.69 -12.20 -25.82
C ASP A 333 -11.83 -13.47 -26.66
N SER A 334 -11.27 -13.45 -27.88
CA SER A 334 -10.17 -14.34 -28.30
C SER A 334 -10.19 -14.80 -29.77
N TRP A 335 -8.97 -14.87 -30.31
CA TRP A 335 -8.44 -15.67 -31.44
C TRP A 335 -8.45 -15.12 -32.87
N ASN A 336 -7.22 -14.93 -33.39
CA ASN A 336 -6.68 -15.54 -34.60
C ASN A 336 -7.67 -15.93 -35.71
N MET A 337 -7.63 -15.22 -36.83
CA MET A 337 -8.14 -15.72 -38.10
C MET A 337 -7.08 -15.57 -39.19
N GLU A 338 -6.41 -16.69 -39.45
CA GLU A 338 -5.65 -16.97 -40.64
C GLU A 338 -6.62 -17.55 -41.68
N SER A 339 -6.59 -16.98 -42.90
CA SER A 339 -7.02 -17.55 -44.18
C SER A 339 -8.42 -18.17 -44.29
N ASP A 340 -9.33 -17.51 -45.01
CA ASP A 340 -9.91 -18.13 -46.20
C ASP A 340 -10.49 -17.11 -47.20
N ASN A 341 -10.13 -17.33 -48.47
CA ASN A 341 -10.52 -16.56 -49.64
C ASN A 341 -12.05 -16.50 -49.83
N SER A 342 -12.60 -15.29 -49.93
CA SER A 342 -13.82 -15.06 -50.70
C SER A 342 -13.67 -13.81 -51.57
N GLU A 343 -13.67 -14.07 -52.87
CA GLU A 343 -13.52 -13.13 -53.97
C GLU A 343 -14.81 -12.30 -54.11
N TYR A 344 -14.75 -11.00 -53.79
CA TYR A 344 -15.86 -10.07 -54.00
C TYR A 344 -15.65 -9.28 -55.29
N ASN A 345 -16.55 -9.48 -56.27
CA ASN A 345 -16.62 -8.69 -57.49
C ASN A 345 -17.21 -7.31 -57.20
N ILE A 346 -16.43 -6.25 -57.41
CA ILE A 346 -16.85 -4.84 -57.30
C ILE A 346 -17.29 -4.35 -58.68
N GLY A 347 -18.58 -4.04 -58.84
CA GLY A 347 -19.11 -3.31 -59.99
C GLY A 347 -19.20 -1.81 -59.68
N TYR A 348 -18.43 -0.99 -60.40
CA TYR A 348 -18.52 0.47 -60.34
C TYR A 348 -19.65 0.97 -61.25
N HIS A 349 -20.50 1.87 -60.73
CA HIS A 349 -21.30 2.79 -61.54
C HIS A 349 -20.84 4.22 -61.29
N SER A 350 -20.65 4.96 -62.39
CA SER A 350 -20.11 6.31 -62.45
C SER A 350 -21.15 7.40 -62.15
N THR A 351 -20.61 8.48 -61.61
CA THR A 351 -21.14 9.82 -61.32
C THR A 351 -21.85 10.53 -62.48
N GLU A 352 -22.90 11.29 -62.17
CA GLU A 352 -23.27 12.51 -62.91
C GLU A 352 -23.53 13.67 -61.93
N ASP A 353 -22.98 14.82 -62.33
CA ASP A 353 -22.89 16.10 -61.64
C ASP A 353 -24.24 16.84 -61.54
N TYR A 354 -24.41 17.65 -60.49
CA TYR A 354 -25.29 18.82 -60.56
C TYR A 354 -24.56 20.10 -60.09
N LYS A 355 -24.56 21.06 -61.02
CA LYS A 355 -24.09 22.44 -60.87
C LYS A 355 -25.08 23.30 -60.08
N PHE A 356 -24.51 24.31 -59.44
CA PHE A 356 -25.14 25.47 -58.83
C PHE A 356 -25.91 26.33 -59.86
N GLU A 357 -27.09 26.80 -59.45
CA GLU A 357 -27.59 28.16 -59.69
C GLU A 357 -28.08 28.76 -58.37
#